data_AF-A0A432J908-F1
#
_entry.id   AF-A0A432J908-F1
#
_cell.length_a   1.000
_cell.length_b   1.000
_cell.length_c   1.000
_cell.angle_alpha   90.00
_cell.angle_beta   90.00
_cell.angle_gamma   90.00
#
_symmetry.space_group_name_H-M   'P 1'
#
loop_
_entity.id
_entity.type
_entity.pdbx_description
1 polymer ?
#
loop_
_entity_poly.entity_id
_entity_poly.type
_entity_poly.pdbx_seq_one_letter_code
_entity_poly.pdbx_strand_id
1 'polypeptide(L)'
;MTKNPATPRDKAGGEVWFVINNSDPTSIVLREQNGSGQTGTAVLSGTGNFTNVSLSLSAGALGSELVRIHEGQCLPADLGGVAYALTSFEVGSGSSVSNVEASIDSLATGGFAINSHQAGEPSVYTSCGNISAGGDSLSITLNELNGSGQNGFVTLSARGDQTEVVVSADAGISALAHIHQGGCNTLGGVGHGLSDTSGGISSTTIDATLASLINGSFAVNLHTDGNPGVYSSCGDIAVTGQSLTIALGELNGSGQSGWATLTAQGEQALVVVSATPGISDLAHIHDGSCQTLGGVAHGLSDTSGDSSSAVVDATLGSLIAGTFAINLHTDGNPGVYSS
;
A
#
# COMPACT_ATOMS: atom_id res chain seq x y z
N MET A 1 53.97 -2.50 -3.47
CA MET A 1 53.22 -2.36 -2.21
C MET A 1 53.08 -0.88 -1.89
N THR A 2 52.02 -0.27 -2.38
CA THR A 2 51.67 1.13 -2.11
C THR A 2 50.40 1.13 -1.28
N LYS A 3 50.52 1.62 -0.04
CA LYS A 3 49.41 1.82 0.89
C LYS A 3 48.50 2.92 0.34
N ASN A 4 47.22 2.62 0.16
CA ASN A 4 46.20 3.61 -0.15
C ASN A 4 45.85 4.38 1.14
N PRO A 5 45.83 5.72 1.15
CA PRO A 5 45.47 6.48 2.35
C PRO A 5 43.96 6.43 2.59
N ALA A 6 43.60 6.31 3.87
CA ALA A 6 42.23 6.29 4.36
C ALA A 6 41.49 7.59 4.05
N THR A 7 40.28 7.48 3.50
CA THR A 7 39.29 8.56 3.46
C THR A 7 38.46 8.58 4.77
N PRO A 8 38.07 9.75 5.30
CA PRO A 8 37.50 9.86 6.63
C PRO A 8 36.04 9.42 6.71
N ARG A 9 35.69 8.79 7.83
CA ARG A 9 34.32 8.57 8.30
C ARG A 9 33.69 9.87 8.82
N ASP A 10 32.37 9.94 8.59
CA ASP A 10 31.31 10.58 9.37
C ASP A 10 31.24 12.12 9.43
N LYS A 11 30.25 12.66 8.70
CA LYS A 11 29.33 13.68 9.23
C LYS A 11 27.89 13.32 8.88
N ALA A 12 27.08 13.28 9.93
CA ALA A 12 25.69 12.87 9.99
C ALA A 12 24.71 13.82 9.28
N GLY A 13 23.56 13.27 8.90
CA GLY A 13 22.31 13.99 8.65
C GLY A 13 21.64 13.61 7.33
N GLY A 14 20.49 12.93 7.39
CA GLY A 14 19.57 12.79 6.27
C GLY A 14 19.33 11.35 5.82
N GLU A 15 18.10 10.89 6.09
CA GLU A 15 17.33 9.89 5.35
C GLU A 15 17.77 8.42 5.43
N VAL A 16 17.01 7.68 6.24
CA VAL A 16 16.92 6.22 6.13
C VAL A 16 15.46 5.88 5.81
N TRP A 17 15.14 5.79 4.52
CA TRP A 17 13.93 5.13 4.03
C TRP A 17 14.35 3.87 3.27
N PHE A 18 14.51 2.76 3.98
CA PHE A 18 14.56 1.47 3.31
C PHE A 18 13.11 1.02 3.07
N VAL A 19 12.51 1.47 1.96
CA VAL A 19 11.43 0.69 1.34
C VAL A 19 12.11 -0.53 0.75
N ILE A 20 11.92 -1.69 1.38
CA ILE A 20 12.38 -2.95 0.80
C ILE A 20 11.48 -3.21 -0.42
N ASN A 21 12.06 -3.10 -1.61
CA ASN A 21 11.47 -3.18 -2.95
C ASN A 21 10.78 -4.52 -3.32
N ASN A 22 10.25 -5.30 -2.37
CA ASN A 22 9.67 -6.61 -2.65
C ASN A 22 8.23 -6.80 -2.15
N SER A 23 7.55 -5.72 -1.74
CA SER A 23 6.12 -5.72 -1.45
C SER A 23 5.55 -4.33 -1.66
N ASP A 24 4.36 -4.23 -2.22
CA ASP A 24 3.75 -2.92 -2.40
C ASP A 24 3.27 -2.34 -1.07
N PRO A 25 3.69 -1.10 -0.76
CA PRO A 25 3.35 -0.48 0.50
C PRO A 25 1.83 -0.26 0.61
N THR A 26 1.24 -0.75 1.70
CA THR A 26 -0.13 -0.38 2.10
C THR A 26 -0.08 0.84 3.00
N SER A 27 -0.64 1.95 2.53
CA SER A 27 -0.72 3.20 3.30
C SER A 27 -2.01 3.25 4.12
N ILE A 28 -1.89 3.58 5.39
CA ILE A 28 -2.99 3.64 6.36
C ILE A 28 -2.96 5.00 7.02
N VAL A 29 -4.04 5.76 6.88
CA VAL A 29 -4.18 7.04 7.58
C VAL A 29 -4.63 6.81 9.01
N LEU A 30 -3.87 7.35 9.96
CA LEU A 30 -4.23 7.41 11.37
C LEU A 30 -4.97 8.71 11.63
N ARG A 31 -6.29 8.61 11.83
CA ARG A 31 -7.16 9.74 12.10
C ARG A 31 -7.10 10.11 13.58
N GLU A 32 -7.29 11.39 13.86
CA GLU A 32 -7.33 11.94 15.21
C GLU A 32 -8.38 11.25 16.07
N GLN A 33 -8.04 11.04 17.35
CA GLN A 33 -8.98 10.66 18.39
C GLN A 33 -8.88 11.57 19.61
N ASN A 34 -9.96 11.65 20.38
CA ASN A 34 -10.02 12.28 21.70
C ASN A 34 -9.56 13.74 21.75
N GLY A 35 -9.72 14.50 20.67
CA GLY A 35 -9.31 15.91 20.63
C GLY A 35 -7.79 16.10 20.69
N SER A 36 -7.02 15.08 20.30
CA SER A 36 -5.57 15.09 20.38
C SER A 36 -4.93 16.11 19.43
N GLY A 37 -5.63 16.51 18.36
CA GLY A 37 -5.07 17.23 17.23
C GLY A 37 -3.93 16.50 16.51
N GLN A 38 -3.70 15.21 16.82
CA GLN A 38 -2.69 14.39 16.20
C GLN A 38 -3.30 13.51 15.12
N THR A 39 -2.60 13.42 14.00
CA THR A 39 -2.88 12.50 12.90
C THR A 39 -1.60 11.77 12.52
N GLY A 40 -1.67 10.81 11.62
CA GLY A 40 -0.47 10.26 11.03
C GLY A 40 -0.74 9.27 9.92
N THR A 41 0.30 8.52 9.59
CA THR A 41 0.24 7.47 8.59
C THR A 41 1.12 6.31 8.99
N ALA A 42 0.67 5.12 8.66
CA ALA A 42 1.48 3.91 8.64
C ALA A 42 1.62 3.43 7.20
N VAL A 43 2.82 3.07 6.80
CA VAL A 43 3.11 2.36 5.56
C VAL A 43 3.56 0.96 5.94
N LEU A 44 2.80 -0.04 5.54
CA LEU A 44 3.12 -1.45 5.74
C LEU A 44 3.76 -1.97 4.46
N SER A 45 4.99 -2.48 4.58
CA SER A 45 5.69 -3.17 3.50
C SER A 45 6.41 -4.36 4.11
N GLY A 46 6.38 -5.54 3.51
CA GLY A 46 6.95 -6.74 4.11
C GLY A 46 6.96 -7.92 3.17
N THR A 47 7.89 -8.86 3.38
CA THR A 47 7.99 -10.10 2.60
C THR A 47 7.96 -11.30 3.53
N GLY A 48 7.21 -12.34 3.15
CA GLY A 48 7.05 -13.53 3.97
C GLY A 48 6.46 -13.18 5.34
N ASN A 49 7.08 -13.67 6.41
CA ASN A 49 6.58 -13.54 7.78
C ASN A 49 6.92 -12.22 8.48
N PHE A 50 7.40 -11.21 7.75
CA PHE A 50 7.81 -9.94 8.35
C PHE A 50 7.18 -8.75 7.65
N THR A 51 6.60 -7.85 8.44
CA THR A 51 6.06 -6.57 7.99
C THR A 51 6.85 -5.43 8.62
N ASN A 52 7.48 -4.63 7.78
CA ASN A 52 7.97 -3.31 8.12
C ASN A 52 6.80 -2.33 8.23
N VAL A 53 6.64 -1.74 9.40
CA VAL A 53 5.64 -0.70 9.66
C VAL A 53 6.40 0.61 9.82
N SER A 54 6.34 1.45 8.79
CA SER A 54 6.89 2.79 8.83
C SER A 54 5.80 3.77 9.23
N LEU A 55 6.02 4.51 10.30
CA LEU A 55 5.04 5.44 10.88
C LEU A 55 5.52 6.88 10.74
N SER A 56 4.57 7.78 10.55
CA SER A 56 4.76 9.23 10.67
C SER A 56 3.58 9.82 11.44
N LEU A 57 3.83 10.42 12.61
CA LEU A 57 2.82 11.06 13.45
C LEU A 57 3.06 12.56 13.51
N SER A 58 2.00 13.35 13.30
CA SER A 58 2.05 14.80 13.47
C SER A 58 2.19 15.17 14.95
N ALA A 59 2.65 16.39 15.23
CA ALA A 59 2.46 16.97 16.56
C ALA A 59 0.97 17.14 16.86
N GLY A 60 0.61 17.18 18.14
CA GLY A 60 -0.74 17.39 18.63
C GLY A 60 -0.74 17.99 20.04
N ALA A 61 -1.92 18.31 20.56
CA ALA A 61 -2.12 18.76 21.94
C ALA A 61 -1.80 17.65 22.97
N LEU A 62 -1.93 16.40 22.55
CA LEU A 62 -1.54 15.22 23.32
C LEU A 62 -0.30 14.60 22.66
N GLY A 63 0.82 14.58 23.36
CA GLY A 63 2.00 13.82 22.92
C GLY A 63 1.72 12.33 22.98
N SER A 64 2.16 11.57 21.97
CA SER A 64 2.02 10.12 21.91
C SER A 64 3.30 9.39 22.26
N GLU A 65 3.23 8.35 23.08
CA GLU A 65 4.39 7.54 23.43
C GLU A 65 4.30 6.18 22.74
N LEU A 66 3.29 5.38 23.07
CA LEU A 66 3.18 4.01 22.55
C LEU A 66 2.42 3.99 21.22
N VAL A 67 2.88 3.16 20.28
CA VAL A 67 2.12 2.78 19.10
C VAL A 67 2.01 1.27 19.03
N ARG A 68 0.84 0.76 18.68
CA ARG A 68 0.48 -0.66 18.71
C ARG A 68 -0.34 -1.04 17.48
N ILE A 69 -0.19 -2.29 17.05
CA ILE A 69 -1.21 -2.96 16.25
C ILE A 69 -2.12 -3.68 17.24
N HIS A 70 -3.41 -3.37 17.18
CA HIS A 70 -4.46 -4.04 17.95
C HIS A 70 -5.25 -4.98 17.05
N GLU A 71 -5.81 -6.02 17.66
CA GLU A 71 -6.98 -6.70 17.09
C GLU A 71 -8.18 -5.73 17.05
N GLY A 72 -9.17 -6.01 16.22
CA GLY A 72 -10.34 -5.16 16.03
C GLY A 72 -10.08 -3.99 15.09
N GLN A 73 -10.92 -2.96 15.20
CA GLN A 73 -10.92 -1.79 14.32
C GLN A 73 -11.08 -0.52 15.16
N CYS A 74 -10.61 0.60 14.62
CA CYS A 74 -10.86 1.93 15.16
C CYS A 74 -12.37 2.22 15.25
N LEU A 75 -12.73 3.26 16.01
CA LEU A 75 -14.11 3.73 16.17
C LEU A 75 -14.86 3.82 14.82
N PRO A 76 -16.15 3.43 14.77
CA PRO A 76 -17.05 3.14 15.90
C PRO A 76 -16.94 1.70 16.47
N ALA A 77 -16.06 0.87 15.90
CA ALA A 77 -15.75 -0.43 16.47
C ALA A 77 -14.81 -0.29 17.68
N ASP A 78 -14.57 -1.40 18.36
CA ASP A 78 -13.66 -1.46 19.51
C ASP A 78 -12.32 -2.07 19.10
N LEU A 79 -11.25 -1.47 19.62
CA LEU A 79 -9.94 -2.11 19.63
C LEU A 79 -9.95 -3.26 20.65
N GLY A 80 -9.47 -4.40 20.22
CA GLY A 80 -9.22 -5.57 21.06
C GLY A 80 -7.84 -5.50 21.73
N GLY A 81 -7.31 -6.69 22.04
CA GLY A 81 -5.99 -6.82 22.63
C GLY A 81 -4.88 -6.27 21.74
N VAL A 82 -3.73 -5.97 22.36
CA VAL A 82 -2.52 -5.63 21.62
C VAL A 82 -2.01 -6.88 20.92
N ALA A 83 -1.96 -6.87 19.59
CA ALA A 83 -1.37 -7.93 18.78
C ALA A 83 0.14 -7.74 18.66
N TYR A 84 0.59 -6.53 18.31
CA TYR A 84 2.01 -6.23 18.12
C TYR A 84 2.40 -4.86 18.70
N ALA A 85 3.59 -4.83 19.31
CA ALA A 85 4.19 -3.59 19.78
C ALA A 85 5.01 -2.93 18.66
N LEU A 86 4.78 -1.64 18.43
CA LEU A 86 5.59 -0.82 17.52
C LEU A 86 6.50 0.12 18.31
N THR A 87 7.45 0.71 17.60
CA THR A 87 8.44 1.66 18.12
C THR A 87 7.73 2.87 18.71
N SER A 88 8.11 3.17 19.95
CA SER A 88 7.56 4.28 20.75
C SER A 88 8.09 5.63 20.24
N PHE A 89 7.27 6.68 20.31
CA PHE A 89 7.67 8.06 20.02
C PHE A 89 7.94 8.83 21.32
N GLU A 90 9.15 8.81 21.86
CA GLU A 90 9.45 9.50 23.13
C GLU A 90 9.17 11.02 23.10
N VAL A 91 9.14 11.62 21.90
CA VAL A 91 8.89 13.05 21.65
C VAL A 91 7.47 13.37 21.19
N GLY A 92 6.54 12.41 21.22
CA GLY A 92 5.13 12.67 20.96
C GLY A 92 4.71 12.66 19.48
N SER A 93 5.66 12.79 18.56
CA SER A 93 5.47 12.93 17.11
C SER A 93 6.77 12.57 16.36
N GLY A 94 6.72 12.51 15.03
CA GLY A 94 7.88 12.24 14.18
C GLY A 94 7.70 10.96 13.37
N SER A 95 8.81 10.37 12.90
CA SER A 95 8.81 9.13 12.13
C SER A 95 9.45 7.96 12.90
N SER A 96 8.94 6.76 12.70
CA SER A 96 9.51 5.53 13.24
C SER A 96 9.39 4.39 12.26
N VAL A 97 10.18 3.35 12.47
CA VAL A 97 10.10 2.10 11.72
C VAL A 97 10.12 0.96 12.72
N SER A 98 9.25 -0.01 12.51
CA SER A 98 9.17 -1.24 13.29
C SER A 98 9.18 -2.44 12.35
N ASN A 99 9.79 -3.53 12.80
CA ASN A 99 9.66 -4.81 12.11
C ASN A 99 8.76 -5.71 12.96
N VAL A 100 7.65 -6.14 12.38
CA VAL A 100 6.65 -7.00 12.98
C VAL A 100 6.82 -8.40 12.40
N GLU A 101 6.96 -9.41 13.26
CA GLU A 101 6.96 -10.82 12.85
C GLU A 101 5.53 -11.29 12.56
N ALA A 102 4.98 -10.74 11.48
CA ALA A 102 3.70 -11.08 10.89
C ALA A 102 3.77 -10.79 9.39
N SER A 103 3.17 -11.64 8.56
CA SER A 103 2.99 -11.30 7.14
C SER A 103 1.99 -10.15 7.01
N ILE A 104 2.16 -9.33 5.97
CA ILE A 104 1.22 -8.22 5.70
C ILE A 104 -0.21 -8.76 5.50
N ASP A 105 -0.31 -9.96 4.95
CA ASP A 105 -1.58 -10.67 4.73
C ASP A 105 -2.30 -10.98 6.04
N SER A 106 -1.56 -11.47 7.04
CA SER A 106 -2.14 -11.77 8.34
C SER A 106 -2.70 -10.53 9.03
N LEU A 107 -2.10 -9.36 8.74
CA LEU A 107 -2.55 -8.06 9.24
C LEU A 107 -3.72 -7.47 8.41
N ALA A 108 -3.73 -7.70 7.09
CA ALA A 108 -4.69 -7.12 6.15
C ALA A 108 -5.96 -7.97 5.97
N THR A 109 -6.44 -8.58 7.06
CA THR A 109 -7.68 -9.36 7.14
C THR A 109 -8.90 -8.51 7.51
N GLY A 110 -8.71 -7.22 7.79
CA GLY A 110 -9.76 -6.32 8.31
C GLY A 110 -10.05 -6.52 9.80
N GLY A 111 -9.21 -7.30 10.48
CA GLY A 111 -9.29 -7.55 11.91
C GLY A 111 -8.25 -6.78 12.73
N PHE A 112 -7.51 -5.84 12.13
CA PHE A 112 -6.44 -5.12 12.81
C PHE A 112 -6.48 -3.61 12.59
N ALA A 113 -6.00 -2.86 13.57
CA ALA A 113 -5.83 -1.41 13.49
C ALA A 113 -4.53 -0.97 14.15
N ILE A 114 -3.94 0.11 13.62
CA ILE A 114 -2.79 0.78 14.22
C ILE A 114 -3.31 1.92 15.08
N ASN A 115 -2.88 1.96 16.34
CA ASN A 115 -3.29 2.97 17.31
C ASN A 115 -2.09 3.59 18.03
N SER A 116 -2.17 4.90 18.28
CA SER A 116 -1.22 5.62 19.14
C SER A 116 -1.85 6.04 20.45
N HIS A 117 -1.06 6.00 21.52
CA HIS A 117 -1.49 6.27 22.89
C HIS A 117 -0.83 7.52 23.45
N GLN A 118 -1.57 8.27 24.27
CA GLN A 118 -1.05 9.43 24.97
C GLN A 118 0.11 9.05 25.92
N ALA A 119 1.15 9.86 25.90
CA ALA A 119 2.29 9.73 26.80
C ALA A 119 1.84 9.84 28.27
N GLY A 120 2.26 8.86 29.09
CA GLY A 120 1.88 8.76 30.50
C GLY A 120 0.43 8.32 30.78
N GLU A 121 -0.45 8.23 29.78
CA GLU A 121 -1.85 7.79 29.92
C GLU A 121 -2.25 6.80 28.81
N PRO A 122 -1.79 5.53 28.86
CA PRO A 122 -1.96 4.57 27.76
C PRO A 122 -3.41 4.20 27.43
N SER A 123 -4.38 4.53 28.28
CA SER A 123 -5.81 4.31 28.00
C SER A 123 -6.43 5.38 27.09
N VAL A 124 -5.72 6.49 26.85
CA VAL A 124 -6.18 7.58 25.98
C VAL A 124 -5.51 7.44 24.62
N TYR A 125 -6.33 7.24 23.59
CA TYR A 125 -5.84 7.13 22.21
C TYR A 125 -5.74 8.50 21.56
N THR A 126 -4.67 8.73 20.83
CA THR A 126 -4.43 10.01 20.14
C THR A 126 -4.73 9.92 18.66
N SER A 127 -4.45 8.80 18.01
CA SER A 127 -4.80 8.57 16.62
C SER A 127 -4.98 7.07 16.31
N CYS A 128 -5.73 6.75 15.26
CA CYS A 128 -5.98 5.36 14.88
C CYS A 128 -6.27 5.21 13.37
N GLY A 129 -5.74 4.16 12.76
CA GLY A 129 -5.98 3.80 11.37
C GLY A 129 -6.26 2.31 11.22
N ASN A 130 -7.32 1.98 10.49
CA ASN A 130 -7.70 0.59 10.21
C ASN A 130 -6.77 -0.05 9.20
N ILE A 131 -6.25 -1.25 9.51
CA ILE A 131 -5.66 -2.14 8.52
C ILE A 131 -6.84 -2.83 7.84
N SER A 132 -7.22 -2.32 6.67
CA SER A 132 -8.42 -2.78 5.97
C SER A 132 -8.26 -4.21 5.47
N ALA A 133 -9.37 -4.95 5.41
CA ALA A 133 -9.39 -6.23 4.71
C ALA A 133 -9.09 -6.00 3.23
N GLY A 134 -8.24 -6.87 2.67
CA GLY A 134 -8.46 -7.48 1.35
C GLY A 134 -9.26 -6.65 0.34
N GLY A 135 -8.67 -5.70 -0.36
CA GLY A 135 -9.29 -5.05 -1.50
C GLY A 135 -8.23 -4.64 -2.51
N ASP A 136 -8.57 -4.73 -3.80
CA ASP A 136 -7.62 -4.41 -4.87
C ASP A 136 -7.05 -3.02 -4.67
N SER A 137 -5.74 -2.89 -4.86
CA SER A 137 -5.06 -1.60 -4.75
C SER A 137 -3.97 -1.43 -5.78
N LEU A 138 -3.83 -0.21 -6.27
CA LEU A 138 -2.78 0.22 -7.18
C LEU A 138 -1.88 1.20 -6.45
N SER A 139 -0.57 0.94 -6.45
CA SER A 139 0.43 1.88 -5.95
C SER A 139 1.20 2.49 -7.12
N ILE A 140 1.25 3.82 -7.15
CA ILE A 140 1.88 4.60 -8.23
C ILE A 140 2.92 5.53 -7.64
N THR A 141 4.05 5.72 -8.33
CA THR A 141 5.06 6.68 -7.92
C THR A 141 4.68 8.09 -8.38
N LEU A 142 4.82 9.07 -7.49
CA LEU A 142 4.81 10.49 -7.83
C LEU A 142 6.25 10.94 -8.05
N ASN A 143 6.53 11.41 -9.26
CA ASN A 143 7.84 11.94 -9.62
C ASN A 143 7.81 13.46 -9.59
N GLU A 144 8.93 14.04 -9.18
CA GLU A 144 9.18 15.47 -9.20
C GLU A 144 8.91 16.10 -10.58
N LEU A 145 8.25 17.26 -10.57
CA LEU A 145 8.12 18.16 -11.70
C LEU A 145 8.73 19.53 -11.39
N ASN A 146 9.22 20.20 -12.42
CA ASN A 146 9.64 21.61 -12.38
C ASN A 146 10.72 21.96 -11.34
N GLY A 147 11.54 20.99 -10.90
CA GLY A 147 12.59 21.27 -9.91
C GLY A 147 12.05 21.47 -8.49
N SER A 148 10.87 20.91 -8.18
CA SER A 148 10.20 21.09 -6.88
C SER A 148 10.88 20.37 -5.72
N GLY A 149 11.72 19.37 -6.01
CA GLY A 149 12.27 18.42 -5.04
C GLY A 149 11.23 17.48 -4.39
N GLN A 150 9.98 17.47 -4.86
CA GLN A 150 8.91 16.65 -4.29
C GLN A 150 8.73 15.33 -5.04
N ASN A 151 8.90 14.21 -4.35
CA ASN A 151 8.52 12.87 -4.82
C ASN A 151 7.54 12.23 -3.84
N GLY A 152 7.02 11.06 -4.20
CA GLY A 152 6.06 10.38 -3.34
C GLY A 152 5.46 9.13 -3.97
N PHE A 153 4.34 8.70 -3.38
CA PHE A 153 3.53 7.59 -3.85
C PHE A 153 2.05 7.92 -3.69
N VAL A 154 1.22 7.33 -4.53
CA VAL A 154 -0.24 7.30 -4.34
C VAL A 154 -0.68 5.85 -4.28
N THR A 155 -1.42 5.51 -3.23
CA THR A 155 -2.12 4.24 -3.11
C THR A 155 -3.60 4.49 -3.42
N LEU A 156 -4.11 3.85 -4.47
CA LEU A 156 -5.53 3.82 -4.80
C LEU A 156 -6.10 2.48 -4.33
N SER A 157 -7.03 2.47 -3.38
CA SER A 157 -7.64 1.25 -2.86
C SER A 157 -9.12 1.19 -3.18
N ALA A 158 -9.57 0.05 -3.71
CA ALA A 158 -10.98 -0.18 -4.00
C ALA A 158 -11.84 -0.15 -2.71
N ARG A 159 -13.01 0.49 -2.81
CA ARG A 159 -14.04 0.58 -1.76
C ARG A 159 -15.41 0.35 -2.39
N GLY A 160 -15.60 -0.80 -3.02
CA GLY A 160 -16.79 -1.09 -3.82
C GLY A 160 -16.85 -0.19 -5.06
N ASP A 161 -17.90 0.62 -5.18
CA ASP A 161 -18.08 1.56 -6.29
C ASP A 161 -17.21 2.83 -6.17
N GLN A 162 -16.46 2.97 -5.07
CA GLN A 162 -15.59 4.10 -4.77
C GLN A 162 -14.12 3.68 -4.71
N THR A 163 -13.23 4.68 -4.72
CA THR A 163 -11.78 4.49 -4.52
C THR A 163 -11.30 5.42 -3.43
N GLU A 164 -10.57 4.88 -2.44
CA GLU A 164 -9.79 5.68 -1.52
C GLU A 164 -8.43 5.98 -2.14
N VAL A 165 -8.08 7.25 -2.25
CA VAL A 165 -6.82 7.75 -2.81
C VAL A 165 -6.01 8.32 -1.67
N VAL A 166 -4.93 7.62 -1.31
CA VAL A 166 -3.96 8.07 -0.31
C VAL A 166 -2.73 8.58 -1.03
N VAL A 167 -2.42 9.87 -0.89
CA VAL A 167 -1.23 10.49 -1.47
C VAL A 167 -0.20 10.69 -0.36
N SER A 168 1.03 10.26 -0.56
CA SER A 168 2.15 10.49 0.35
C SER A 168 3.32 11.11 -0.41
N ALA A 169 3.83 12.25 0.05
CA ALA A 169 4.95 12.96 -0.54
C ALA A 169 6.04 13.27 0.49
N ASP A 170 7.29 13.28 0.04
CA ASP A 170 8.48 13.57 0.87
C ASP A 170 8.58 15.04 1.30
N ALA A 171 7.92 15.92 0.57
CA ALA A 171 7.70 17.33 0.88
C ALA A 171 6.19 17.62 0.94
N GLY A 172 5.81 18.67 1.66
CA GLY A 172 4.40 19.01 1.92
C GLY A 172 3.52 19.02 0.67
N ILE A 173 2.35 18.40 0.75
CA ILE A 173 1.38 18.31 -0.34
C ILE A 173 0.66 19.65 -0.48
N SER A 174 0.43 20.09 -1.72
CA SER A 174 -0.37 21.31 -1.92
C SER A 174 -1.83 21.11 -1.61
N ALA A 175 -2.51 22.21 -1.24
CA ALA A 175 -3.97 22.28 -1.13
C ALA A 175 -4.75 22.02 -2.43
N LEU A 176 -4.06 21.73 -3.53
CA LEU A 176 -4.61 21.59 -4.86
C LEU A 176 -4.22 20.25 -5.51
N ALA A 177 -4.23 19.15 -4.78
CA ALA A 177 -4.00 17.83 -5.38
C ALA A 177 -5.22 17.38 -6.19
N HIS A 178 -5.00 16.78 -7.37
CA HIS A 178 -6.07 16.37 -8.28
C HIS A 178 -5.74 15.06 -8.99
N ILE A 179 -6.79 14.36 -9.41
CA ILE A 179 -6.72 13.40 -10.51
C ILE A 179 -7.18 14.11 -11.78
N HIS A 180 -6.31 14.18 -12.77
CA HIS A 180 -6.58 14.78 -14.09
C HIS A 180 -6.84 13.70 -15.14
N GLN A 181 -7.63 14.04 -16.14
CA GLN A 181 -7.69 13.29 -17.40
C GLN A 181 -6.33 13.35 -18.11
N GLY A 182 -6.00 12.35 -18.92
CA GLY A 182 -4.73 12.30 -19.65
C GLY A 182 -3.61 11.67 -18.85
N GLY A 183 -2.39 12.19 -18.99
CA GLY A 183 -1.20 11.69 -18.30
C GLY A 183 -0.26 12.85 -17.91
N CYS A 184 0.81 12.58 -17.18
CA CYS A 184 1.74 13.60 -16.67
C CYS A 184 2.39 14.44 -17.78
N ASN A 185 2.53 13.90 -18.99
CA ASN A 185 3.03 14.64 -20.16
C ASN A 185 1.99 15.60 -20.75
N THR A 186 0.70 15.35 -20.55
CA THR A 186 -0.41 16.14 -21.09
C THR A 186 -1.60 16.02 -20.16
N LEU A 187 -1.57 16.80 -19.08
CA LEU A 187 -2.67 16.88 -18.11
C LEU A 187 -3.87 17.58 -18.76
N GLY A 188 -5.00 16.89 -18.76
CA GLY A 188 -6.29 17.40 -19.19
C GLY A 188 -7.04 18.11 -18.07
N GLY A 189 -8.38 18.19 -18.20
CA GLY A 189 -9.23 18.74 -17.15
C GLY A 189 -9.19 17.91 -15.86
N VAL A 190 -9.53 18.56 -14.73
CA VAL A 190 -9.69 17.89 -13.43
C VAL A 190 -10.83 16.87 -13.53
N GLY A 191 -10.52 15.61 -13.23
CA GLY A 191 -11.50 14.53 -13.08
C GLY A 191 -12.01 14.43 -11.65
N HIS A 192 -11.11 14.46 -10.67
CA HIS A 192 -11.45 14.39 -9.25
C HIS A 192 -10.58 15.34 -8.42
N GLY A 193 -11.21 16.08 -7.50
CA GLY A 193 -10.50 16.85 -6.48
C GLY A 193 -10.03 15.95 -5.35
N LEU A 194 -8.79 16.14 -4.90
CA LEU A 194 -8.25 15.49 -3.72
C LEU A 194 -8.15 16.50 -2.58
N SER A 195 -8.22 16.00 -1.36
CA SER A 195 -8.21 16.80 -0.14
C SER A 195 -6.84 17.43 0.08
N ASP A 196 -6.84 18.67 0.53
CA ASP A 196 -5.65 19.39 0.99
C ASP A 196 -5.02 18.65 2.16
N THR A 197 -3.69 18.53 2.12
CA THR A 197 -2.90 18.25 3.31
C THR A 197 -1.69 19.14 3.33
N SER A 198 -1.77 20.20 4.12
CA SER A 198 -0.64 21.01 4.57
C SER A 198 0.47 20.23 5.34
N GLY A 199 0.53 18.91 5.17
CA GLY A 199 1.56 17.97 5.64
C GLY A 199 1.97 17.00 4.51
N GLY A 200 2.69 15.92 4.84
CA GLY A 200 3.25 15.01 3.84
C GLY A 200 2.28 13.98 3.25
N ILE A 201 1.04 13.83 3.76
CA ILE A 201 0.13 12.72 3.36
C ILE A 201 -1.32 13.17 3.39
N SER A 202 -2.13 12.78 2.39
CA SER A 202 -3.59 13.00 2.26
C SER A 202 -4.37 11.70 2.00
N SER A 203 -5.66 11.68 2.35
CA SER A 203 -6.61 10.64 1.95
C SER A 203 -7.91 11.27 1.46
N THR A 204 -8.41 10.80 0.32
CA THR A 204 -9.69 11.22 -0.26
C THR A 204 -10.43 10.00 -0.82
N THR A 205 -11.69 9.83 -0.45
CA THR A 205 -12.57 8.87 -1.12
C THR A 205 -13.27 9.54 -2.29
N ILE A 206 -13.12 9.00 -3.49
CA ILE A 206 -13.72 9.52 -4.72
C ILE A 206 -14.78 8.56 -5.27
N ASP A 207 -15.77 9.12 -5.93
CA ASP A 207 -16.85 8.39 -6.59
C ASP A 207 -16.42 7.88 -7.97
N ALA A 208 -15.49 6.93 -7.97
CA ALA A 208 -15.00 6.22 -9.14
C ALA A 208 -14.50 4.84 -8.71
N THR A 209 -14.77 3.82 -9.53
CA THR A 209 -14.23 2.48 -9.28
C THR A 209 -12.75 2.44 -9.61
N LEU A 210 -11.97 1.66 -8.86
CA LEU A 210 -10.53 1.50 -9.12
C LEU A 210 -10.29 1.03 -10.56
N ALA A 211 -11.08 0.07 -11.04
CA ALA A 211 -11.02 -0.43 -12.41
C ALA A 211 -11.26 0.67 -13.46
N SER A 212 -12.17 1.63 -13.20
CA SER A 212 -12.41 2.74 -14.13
C SER A 212 -11.24 3.72 -14.21
N LEU A 213 -10.53 3.92 -13.10
CA LEU A 213 -9.35 4.78 -13.03
C LEU A 213 -8.17 4.12 -13.76
N ILE A 214 -7.96 2.81 -13.57
CA ILE A 214 -6.87 2.07 -14.21
C ILE A 214 -7.07 1.95 -15.72
N ASN A 215 -8.31 1.69 -16.17
CA ASN A 215 -8.62 1.58 -17.60
C ASN A 215 -8.77 2.95 -18.29
N GLY A 216 -8.93 4.02 -17.50
CA GLY A 216 -8.94 5.38 -18.01
C GLY A 216 -7.53 5.92 -18.24
N SER A 217 -7.44 7.03 -18.96
CA SER A 217 -6.21 7.82 -18.99
C SER A 217 -6.30 8.86 -17.89
N PHE A 218 -5.66 8.59 -16.76
CA PHE A 218 -5.62 9.53 -15.64
C PHE A 218 -4.20 9.69 -15.10
N ALA A 219 -3.96 10.83 -14.43
CA ALA A 219 -2.76 11.05 -13.63
C ALA A 219 -3.11 11.76 -12.32
N VAL A 220 -2.42 11.39 -11.24
CA VAL A 220 -2.45 12.14 -9.99
C VAL A 220 -1.40 13.24 -10.09
N ASN A 221 -1.78 14.48 -9.83
CA ASN A 221 -0.91 15.63 -9.88
C ASN A 221 -1.03 16.47 -8.60
N LEU A 222 0.11 16.92 -8.11
CA LEU A 222 0.23 17.89 -7.01
C LEU A 222 0.74 19.20 -7.58
N HIS A 223 0.34 20.30 -6.95
CA HIS A 223 0.69 21.66 -7.35
C HIS A 223 1.67 22.28 -6.35
N THR A 224 2.19 23.46 -6.66
CA THR A 224 2.86 24.28 -5.65
C THR A 224 1.81 24.99 -4.80
N ASP A 225 1.99 24.98 -3.49
CA ASP A 225 1.04 25.64 -2.58
C ASP A 225 0.84 27.12 -2.93
N GLY A 226 -0.41 27.56 -2.92
CA GLY A 226 -0.82 28.91 -3.34
C GLY A 226 -0.69 29.22 -4.85
N ASN A 227 -0.25 28.28 -5.70
CA ASN A 227 -0.13 28.50 -7.14
C ASN A 227 -0.63 27.29 -7.98
N PRO A 228 -1.93 27.25 -8.36
CA PRO A 228 -2.48 26.18 -9.19
C PRO A 228 -1.84 26.06 -10.57
N GLY A 229 -1.11 27.08 -11.05
CA GLY A 229 -0.47 27.04 -12.37
C GLY A 229 0.87 26.31 -12.42
N VAL A 230 1.41 25.88 -11.27
CA VAL A 230 2.73 25.24 -11.18
C VAL A 230 2.58 23.87 -10.55
N TYR A 231 3.01 22.85 -11.27
CA TYR A 231 2.95 21.46 -10.84
C TYR A 231 4.22 21.09 -10.06
N SER A 232 4.06 20.42 -8.92
CA SER A 232 5.18 19.98 -8.07
C SER A 232 5.55 18.53 -8.32
N SER A 233 4.59 17.63 -8.49
CA SER A 233 4.84 16.21 -8.77
C SER A 233 3.68 15.57 -9.51
N CYS A 234 3.94 14.46 -10.22
CA CYS A 234 2.93 13.74 -10.97
C CYS A 234 3.23 12.25 -11.09
N GLY A 235 2.16 11.45 -11.10
CA GLY A 235 2.22 10.01 -11.39
C GLY A 235 1.05 9.61 -12.29
N ASP A 236 1.36 8.93 -13.40
CA ASP A 236 0.34 8.35 -14.27
C ASP A 236 -0.38 7.21 -13.53
N ILE A 237 -1.71 7.23 -13.53
CA ILE A 237 -2.51 6.06 -13.15
C ILE A 237 -2.50 5.14 -14.37
N ALA A 238 -1.47 4.31 -14.43
CA ALA A 238 -1.17 3.44 -15.54
C ALA A 238 -0.56 2.15 -14.99
N VAL A 239 -0.09 1.28 -15.87
CA VAL A 239 0.41 -0.05 -15.48
C VAL A 239 1.93 -0.15 -15.63
N THR A 240 2.59 0.92 -16.08
CA THR A 240 4.03 0.91 -16.35
C THR A 240 4.81 1.35 -15.12
N GLY A 241 5.71 0.50 -14.63
CA GLY A 241 6.55 0.78 -13.45
C GLY A 241 5.79 0.78 -12.12
N GLN A 242 4.63 0.14 -12.10
CA GLN A 242 3.68 0.12 -10.99
C GLN A 242 3.41 -1.33 -10.58
N SER A 243 2.70 -1.48 -9.47
CA SER A 243 2.23 -2.78 -9.02
C SER A 243 0.76 -2.75 -8.68
N LEU A 244 0.07 -3.82 -9.05
CA LEU A 244 -1.31 -4.09 -8.68
C LEU A 244 -1.34 -5.20 -7.65
N THR A 245 -1.92 -4.94 -6.49
CA THR A 245 -2.18 -5.95 -5.48
C THR A 245 -3.65 -6.34 -5.54
N ILE A 246 -3.91 -7.62 -5.80
CA ILE A 246 -5.23 -8.23 -5.90
C ILE A 246 -5.49 -9.05 -4.65
N ALA A 247 -6.65 -8.86 -4.03
CA ALA A 247 -7.05 -9.67 -2.88
C ALA A 247 -7.57 -11.04 -3.35
N LEU A 248 -7.01 -12.11 -2.80
CA LEU A 248 -7.47 -13.49 -3.02
C LEU A 248 -8.40 -13.88 -1.87
N GLY A 249 -9.68 -14.10 -2.15
CA GLY A 249 -10.69 -14.43 -1.15
C GLY A 249 -11.28 -15.81 -1.37
N GLU A 250 -11.40 -16.62 -0.32
CA GLU A 250 -11.82 -18.03 -0.31
C GLU A 250 -12.80 -18.49 -1.41
N LEU A 251 -12.49 -19.66 -2.00
CA LEU A 251 -13.31 -20.33 -3.00
C LEU A 251 -13.57 -21.77 -2.55
N ASN A 252 -14.79 -22.26 -2.77
CA ASN A 252 -15.22 -23.63 -2.50
C ASN A 252 -15.01 -24.13 -1.05
N GLY A 253 -14.95 -23.24 -0.06
CA GLY A 253 -14.76 -23.65 1.34
C GLY A 253 -13.31 -24.03 1.65
N SER A 254 -12.32 -23.52 0.90
CA SER A 254 -10.91 -23.84 1.07
C SER A 254 -10.32 -23.33 2.40
N GLY A 255 -10.98 -22.36 3.05
CA GLY A 255 -10.42 -21.60 4.16
C GLY A 255 -9.18 -20.77 3.80
N GLN A 256 -8.84 -20.67 2.51
CA GLN A 256 -7.66 -19.94 2.05
C GLN A 256 -7.99 -18.52 1.62
N SER A 257 -7.11 -17.60 1.96
CA SER A 257 -7.14 -16.22 1.51
C SER A 257 -5.72 -15.70 1.38
N GLY A 258 -5.53 -14.63 0.63
CA GLY A 258 -4.21 -14.08 0.38
C GLY A 258 -4.23 -12.87 -0.52
N TRP A 259 -3.10 -12.65 -1.17
CA TRP A 259 -2.87 -11.56 -2.09
C TRP A 259 -2.03 -12.04 -3.26
N ALA A 260 -2.28 -11.46 -4.42
CA ALA A 260 -1.39 -11.53 -5.55
C ALA A 260 -0.93 -10.11 -5.91
N THR A 261 0.36 -9.85 -5.75
CA THR A 261 1.01 -8.64 -6.21
C THR A 261 1.59 -8.88 -7.60
N LEU A 262 1.17 -8.08 -8.58
CA LEU A 262 1.68 -8.08 -9.94
C LEU A 262 2.47 -6.79 -10.16
N THR A 263 3.79 -6.90 -10.26
CA THR A 263 4.69 -5.77 -10.51
C THR A 263 5.13 -5.76 -11.97
N ALA A 264 4.98 -4.63 -12.64
CA ALA A 264 5.41 -4.47 -14.02
C ALA A 264 6.94 -4.58 -14.17
N GLN A 265 7.41 -5.42 -15.09
CA GLN A 265 8.82 -5.60 -15.46
C GLN A 265 9.00 -5.46 -16.99
N GLY A 266 8.59 -4.31 -17.53
CA GLY A 266 8.63 -4.06 -18.97
C GLY A 266 7.57 -4.90 -19.70
N GLU A 267 8.01 -5.81 -20.58
CA GLU A 267 7.11 -6.72 -21.31
C GLU A 267 6.62 -7.92 -20.46
N GLN A 268 7.13 -8.04 -19.24
CA GLN A 268 6.81 -9.11 -18.29
C GLN A 268 6.16 -8.54 -17.03
N ALA A 269 5.59 -9.42 -16.21
CA ALA A 269 5.13 -9.09 -14.87
C ALA A 269 5.71 -10.08 -13.87
N LEU A 270 6.23 -9.57 -12.75
CA LEU A 270 6.52 -10.38 -11.57
C LEU A 270 5.23 -10.54 -10.79
N VAL A 271 4.82 -11.78 -10.59
CA VAL A 271 3.65 -12.16 -9.80
C VAL A 271 4.15 -12.76 -8.50
N VAL A 272 3.88 -12.10 -7.39
CA VAL A 272 4.12 -12.61 -6.05
C VAL A 272 2.77 -12.97 -5.44
N VAL A 273 2.58 -14.24 -5.12
CA VAL A 273 1.38 -14.73 -4.44
C VAL A 273 1.75 -15.00 -2.99
N SER A 274 0.96 -14.50 -2.06
CA SER A 274 1.12 -14.74 -0.63
C SER A 274 -0.23 -15.15 -0.07
N ALA A 275 -0.33 -16.30 0.59
CA ALA A 275 -1.60 -16.87 1.02
C ALA A 275 -1.46 -17.60 2.35
N THR A 276 -2.57 -17.79 3.06
CA THR A 276 -2.61 -18.56 4.31
C THR A 276 -1.95 -19.94 4.13
N PRO A 277 -0.99 -20.34 4.98
CA PRO A 277 -0.25 -21.59 4.81
C PRO A 277 -1.14 -22.83 4.81
N GLY A 278 -0.78 -23.82 3.98
CA GLY A 278 -1.18 -25.21 4.20
C GLY A 278 -2.02 -25.91 3.14
N ILE A 279 -2.30 -25.32 1.96
CA ILE A 279 -3.01 -26.07 0.91
C ILE A 279 -2.75 -25.58 -0.54
N SER A 280 -1.51 -25.35 -0.98
CA SER A 280 -1.29 -25.20 -2.43
C SER A 280 0.12 -25.54 -2.92
N ASP A 281 0.26 -26.63 -3.70
CA ASP A 281 1.45 -26.97 -4.48
C ASP A 281 1.54 -26.19 -5.83
N LEU A 282 0.42 -25.66 -6.32
CA LEU A 282 0.29 -25.15 -7.69
C LEU A 282 -0.57 -23.90 -7.75
N ALA A 283 -0.03 -22.81 -8.31
CA ALA A 283 -0.77 -21.58 -8.57
C ALA A 283 -0.75 -21.24 -10.06
N HIS A 284 -1.85 -20.70 -10.57
CA HIS A 284 -2.03 -20.38 -11.98
C HIS A 284 -2.78 -19.07 -12.19
N ILE A 285 -2.52 -18.44 -13.33
CA ILE A 285 -3.43 -17.44 -13.92
C ILE A 285 -4.25 -18.16 -14.98
N HIS A 286 -5.57 -18.13 -14.85
CA HIS A 286 -6.53 -18.67 -15.79
C HIS A 286 -7.18 -17.56 -16.61
N ASP A 287 -7.56 -17.88 -17.86
CA ASP A 287 -8.55 -17.07 -18.58
C ASP A 287 -9.89 -17.08 -17.83
N GLY A 288 -10.69 -16.03 -17.97
CA GLY A 288 -12.02 -15.96 -17.38
C GLY A 288 -12.06 -15.39 -15.97
N SER A 289 -12.99 -15.88 -15.15
CA SER A 289 -13.28 -15.33 -13.81
C SER A 289 -13.27 -16.44 -12.76
N CYS A 290 -13.26 -16.08 -11.48
CA CYS A 290 -13.33 -17.06 -10.39
C CYS A 290 -14.61 -17.94 -10.48
N GLN A 291 -15.69 -17.45 -11.09
CA GLN A 291 -16.93 -18.21 -11.31
C GLN A 291 -16.89 -19.09 -12.57
N THR A 292 -15.99 -18.82 -13.52
CA THR A 292 -15.87 -19.54 -14.79
C THR A 292 -14.41 -19.52 -15.21
N LEU A 293 -13.62 -20.40 -14.61
CA LEU A 293 -12.21 -20.58 -14.93
C LEU A 293 -12.08 -21.21 -16.33
N GLY A 294 -11.32 -20.56 -17.18
CA GLY A 294 -10.88 -21.04 -18.48
C GLY A 294 -9.59 -21.86 -18.40
N GLY A 295 -8.87 -21.92 -19.52
CA GLY A 295 -7.56 -22.59 -19.57
C GLY A 295 -6.52 -21.87 -18.71
N VAL A 296 -5.44 -22.58 -18.37
CA VAL A 296 -4.27 -21.96 -17.73
C VAL A 296 -3.60 -21.05 -18.76
N ALA A 297 -3.59 -19.74 -18.48
CA ALA A 297 -2.90 -18.74 -19.26
C ALA A 297 -1.42 -18.64 -18.86
N HIS A 298 -1.14 -18.65 -17.55
CA HIS A 298 0.23 -18.58 -17.03
C HIS A 298 0.45 -19.50 -15.83
N GLY A 299 1.58 -20.22 -15.86
CA GLY A 299 2.07 -21.01 -14.74
C GLY A 299 2.71 -20.14 -13.67
N LEU A 300 2.35 -20.33 -12.39
CA LEU A 300 3.08 -19.74 -11.26
C LEU A 300 3.88 -20.83 -10.54
N SER A 301 4.86 -20.42 -9.73
CA SER A 301 5.73 -21.33 -8.99
C SER A 301 5.03 -21.91 -7.75
N ASP A 302 5.63 -22.97 -7.20
CA ASP A 302 5.14 -23.67 -6.01
C ASP A 302 4.85 -22.70 -4.83
N THR A 303 3.64 -22.81 -4.27
CA THR A 303 3.12 -22.03 -3.14
C THR A 303 3.14 -22.80 -1.82
N SER A 304 3.93 -23.88 -1.71
CA SER A 304 4.04 -24.69 -0.49
C SER A 304 4.64 -23.95 0.72
N GLY A 305 5.17 -22.74 0.51
CA GLY A 305 5.58 -21.80 1.56
C GLY A 305 4.65 -20.58 1.68
N ASP A 306 4.94 -19.69 2.63
CA ASP A 306 4.09 -18.51 2.92
C ASP A 306 3.95 -17.53 1.74
N SER A 307 4.86 -17.61 0.76
CA SER A 307 4.82 -16.81 -0.47
C SER A 307 5.46 -17.55 -1.65
N SER A 308 4.95 -17.32 -2.85
CA SER A 308 5.46 -17.79 -4.15
C SER A 308 5.72 -16.60 -5.07
N SER A 309 6.67 -16.73 -6.01
CA SER A 309 6.95 -15.69 -6.99
C SER A 309 7.27 -16.28 -8.36
N ALA A 310 6.60 -15.79 -9.40
CA ALA A 310 6.81 -16.20 -10.78
C ALA A 310 6.90 -14.98 -11.70
N VAL A 311 7.73 -15.05 -12.72
CA VAL A 311 7.74 -14.04 -13.80
C VAL A 311 6.92 -14.60 -14.95
N VAL A 312 5.90 -13.86 -15.36
CA VAL A 312 5.02 -14.23 -16.46
C VAL A 312 5.34 -13.40 -17.70
N ASP A 313 5.29 -14.05 -18.87
CA ASP A 313 5.53 -13.43 -20.17
C ASP A 313 4.27 -12.69 -20.67
N ALA A 314 3.84 -11.71 -19.88
CA ALA A 314 2.74 -10.82 -20.17
C ALA A 314 2.97 -9.48 -19.47
N THR A 315 2.58 -8.38 -20.13
CA THR A 315 2.62 -7.06 -19.50
C THR A 315 1.57 -6.96 -18.39
N LEU A 316 1.84 -6.19 -17.35
CA LEU A 316 0.84 -5.89 -16.32
C LEU A 316 -0.45 -5.31 -16.94
N GLY A 317 -0.31 -4.45 -17.95
CA GLY A 317 -1.43 -3.89 -18.69
C GLY A 317 -2.30 -4.93 -19.38
N SER A 318 -1.70 -5.93 -20.04
CA SER A 318 -2.47 -7.00 -20.66
C SER A 318 -3.18 -7.89 -19.64
N LEU A 319 -2.58 -8.12 -18.47
CA LEU A 319 -3.19 -8.89 -17.39
C LEU A 319 -4.39 -8.14 -16.79
N ILE A 320 -4.33 -6.81 -16.69
CA ILE A 320 -5.42 -5.98 -16.16
C ILE A 320 -6.56 -5.81 -17.17
N ALA A 321 -6.23 -5.57 -18.44
CA ALA A 321 -7.22 -5.39 -19.49
C ALA A 321 -7.91 -6.70 -19.88
N GLY A 322 -7.25 -7.83 -19.63
CA GLY A 322 -7.80 -9.16 -19.87
C GLY A 322 -8.79 -9.58 -18.79
N THR A 323 -9.56 -10.61 -19.10
CA THR A 323 -10.41 -11.29 -18.10
C THR A 323 -9.63 -12.48 -17.60
N PHE A 324 -8.96 -12.32 -16.45
CA PHE A 324 -8.16 -13.37 -15.82
C PHE A 324 -8.59 -13.60 -14.38
N ALA A 325 -8.32 -14.81 -13.89
CA ALA A 325 -8.46 -15.19 -12.49
C ALA A 325 -7.16 -15.82 -12.01
N ILE A 326 -6.67 -15.38 -10.87
CA ILE A 326 -5.58 -16.07 -10.17
C ILE A 326 -6.22 -17.16 -9.31
N ASN A 327 -5.66 -18.36 -9.37
CA ASN A 327 -6.18 -19.51 -8.65
C ASN A 327 -5.05 -20.33 -8.04
N LEU A 328 -5.25 -20.75 -6.79
CA LEU A 328 -4.41 -21.65 -6.03
C LEU A 328 -5.05 -23.04 -6.02
N HIS A 329 -4.23 -24.09 -5.95
CA HIS A 329 -4.71 -25.47 -6.05
C HIS A 329 -4.16 -26.33 -4.92
N THR A 330 -5.06 -27.01 -4.22
CA THR A 330 -4.71 -28.00 -3.20
C THR A 330 -4.03 -29.24 -3.81
N ASP A 331 -2.99 -29.75 -3.15
CA ASP A 331 -2.14 -30.86 -3.61
C ASP A 331 -2.93 -32.05 -4.17
N GLY A 332 -2.54 -32.52 -5.36
CA GLY A 332 -3.00 -33.78 -5.93
C GLY A 332 -4.43 -33.81 -6.49
N ASN A 333 -5.16 -32.69 -6.53
CA ASN A 333 -6.49 -32.65 -7.15
C ASN A 333 -6.77 -31.34 -7.92
N PRO A 334 -6.48 -31.27 -9.23
CA PRO A 334 -6.75 -30.09 -10.06
C PRO A 334 -8.25 -29.71 -10.19
N GLY A 335 -9.15 -30.47 -9.56
CA GLY A 335 -10.58 -30.16 -9.46
C GLY A 335 -11.02 -29.51 -8.15
N VAL A 336 -10.10 -29.25 -7.20
CA VAL A 336 -10.38 -28.49 -5.97
C VAL A 336 -9.63 -27.17 -6.07
N TYR A 337 -10.40 -26.11 -6.31
CA TYR A 337 -9.91 -24.76 -6.52
C TYR A 337 -9.93 -23.98 -5.22
N SER A 338 -8.83 -23.30 -4.89
CA SER A 338 -8.74 -22.29 -3.83
C SER A 338 -8.29 -20.95 -4.42
N SER A 339 -8.66 -19.83 -3.81
CA SER A 339 -8.46 -18.50 -4.39
C SER A 339 -7.08 -17.97 -4.17
#